data_AF-A0AAW3T3N9-F1
#
_entry.id   AF-A0AAW3T3N9-F1
#
_cell.length_a   1.000
_cell.length_b   1.000
_cell.length_c   1.000
_cell.angle_alpha   90.00
_cell.angle_beta   90.00
_cell.angle_gamma   90.00
#
_symmetry.space_group_name_H-M   'P 1'
#
loop_
_entity.id
_entity.type
_entity.pdbx_description
1 polymer ?
#
loop_
_entity_poly.entity_id
_entity_poly.type
_entity_poly.pdbx_seq_one_letter_code
_entity_poly.pdbx_strand_id
1 'polypeptide(L)'
;MSNTDRPDERPAPAPNAVTTPDEVTIRRAPKFGVFIVGGALLGFVATLVVVSLTMNIDRGDQQETASFGSLVGYFSLWGVTIGAFLGAVVAVVLDRVFARRAARLTAERVEVELPPETVEGEIEDHGDRTR
;
A
#
# COMPACT_ATOMS: atom_id res chain seq x y z
N MET A 1 -11.56 62.26 36.38
CA MET A 1 -11.70 60.83 36.07
C MET A 1 -10.99 60.59 34.74
N SER A 2 -9.68 60.31 34.75
CA SER A 2 -8.95 59.97 33.53
C SER A 2 -9.07 58.48 33.32
N ASN A 3 -9.98 58.10 32.42
CA ASN A 3 -10.19 56.73 32.01
C ASN A 3 -9.03 56.35 31.08
N THR A 4 -8.39 55.23 31.40
CA THR A 4 -7.41 54.51 30.57
C THR A 4 -7.99 54.23 29.19
N ASP A 5 -7.33 54.70 28.13
CA ASP A 5 -7.57 54.24 26.78
C ASP A 5 -6.28 53.62 26.24
N ARG A 6 -6.17 52.29 26.41
CA ARG A 6 -5.15 51.47 25.75
C ARG A 6 -5.59 51.41 24.29
N PRO A 7 -4.73 51.75 23.30
CA PRO A 7 -5.13 51.61 21.91
C PRO A 7 -5.50 50.13 21.66
N ASP A 8 -6.67 49.95 21.06
CA ASP A 8 -7.30 48.68 20.75
C ASP A 8 -6.30 47.60 20.30
N GLU A 9 -6.07 46.59 21.15
CA GLU A 9 -5.59 45.28 20.73
C GLU A 9 -6.71 44.61 19.93
N ARG A 10 -6.88 45.02 18.67
CA ARG A 10 -7.64 44.23 17.70
C ARG A 10 -6.84 42.95 17.42
N PRO A 11 -7.39 41.75 17.66
CA PRO A 11 -6.72 40.51 17.27
C PRO A 11 -6.40 40.57 15.78
N ALA A 12 -5.12 40.42 15.43
CA ALA A 12 -4.70 40.37 14.03
C ALA A 12 -5.44 39.22 13.31
N PRO A 13 -5.85 39.39 12.03
CA PRO A 13 -6.50 38.34 11.26
C PRO A 13 -5.62 37.08 11.24
N ALA A 14 -6.20 35.93 11.58
CA ALA A 14 -5.49 34.67 11.56
C ALA A 14 -5.09 34.33 10.11
N PRO A 15 -3.85 33.86 9.85
CA PRO A 15 -3.35 33.64 8.50
C PRO A 15 -4.22 32.67 7.69
N ASN A 16 -4.63 33.08 6.49
CA ASN A 16 -5.23 32.18 5.50
C ASN A 16 -4.17 31.21 4.98
N ALA A 17 -4.24 29.96 5.43
CA ALA A 17 -3.36 28.89 4.98
C ALA A 17 -3.82 28.36 3.62
N VAL A 18 -3.16 28.80 2.55
CA VAL A 18 -3.23 28.15 1.23
C VAL A 18 -2.55 26.79 1.36
N THR A 19 -3.35 25.74 1.54
CA THR A 19 -2.85 24.37 1.57
C THR A 19 -2.87 23.83 0.15
N THR A 20 -1.70 23.73 -0.49
CA THR A 20 -1.54 22.85 -1.66
C THR A 20 -1.53 21.42 -1.12
N PRO A 21 -2.53 20.57 -1.45
CA PRO A 21 -2.54 19.19 -1.02
C PRO A 21 -1.42 18.44 -1.77
N ASP A 22 -0.28 18.25 -1.12
CA ASP A 22 0.72 17.29 -1.59
C ASP A 22 0.26 15.90 -1.14
N GLU A 23 -0.59 15.28 -1.96
CA GLU A 23 -1.14 13.95 -1.70
C GLU A 23 -0.06 12.87 -1.89
N VAL A 24 0.78 12.70 -0.88
CA VAL A 24 1.80 11.64 -0.87
C VAL A 24 1.12 10.31 -0.56
N THR A 25 0.69 9.63 -1.62
CA THR A 25 0.13 8.27 -1.51
C THR A 25 1.25 7.27 -1.19
N ILE A 26 1.42 6.93 0.09
CA ILE A 26 2.28 5.81 0.50
C ILE A 26 1.58 4.50 0.13
N ARG A 27 1.85 3.99 -1.07
CA ARG A 27 1.44 2.65 -1.49
C ARG A 27 2.22 1.60 -0.70
N ARG A 28 1.60 0.97 0.30
CA ARG A 28 2.15 -0.27 0.90
C ARG A 28 2.08 -1.38 -0.14
N ALA A 29 3.22 -1.73 -0.72
CA ALA A 29 3.30 -2.88 -1.63
C ALA A 29 3.01 -4.18 -0.85
N PRO A 30 2.02 -5.00 -1.26
CA PRO A 30 1.83 -6.30 -0.66
C PRO A 30 3.05 -7.18 -0.89
N LYS A 31 3.38 -8.00 0.11
CA LYS A 31 4.59 -8.83 0.10
C LYS A 31 4.41 -10.06 -0.80
N PHE A 32 4.56 -9.89 -2.11
CA PHE A 32 4.48 -10.99 -3.09
C PHE A 32 5.41 -12.16 -2.75
N GLY A 33 6.59 -11.87 -2.19
CA GLY A 33 7.56 -12.89 -1.81
C GLY A 33 7.04 -13.94 -0.84
N VAL A 34 6.13 -13.58 0.09
CA VAL A 34 5.59 -14.54 1.07
C VAL A 34 4.73 -15.60 0.39
N PHE A 35 3.94 -15.22 -0.61
CA PHE A 35 3.08 -16.16 -1.33
C PHE A 35 3.89 -17.07 -2.27
N ILE A 36 4.92 -16.53 -2.90
CA ILE A 36 5.82 -17.32 -3.77
C ILE A 36 6.56 -18.35 -2.92
N VAL A 37 7.18 -17.93 -1.82
CA VAL A 37 7.91 -18.83 -0.91
C VAL A 37 6.95 -19.82 -0.27
N GLY A 38 5.77 -19.39 0.19
CA GLY A 38 4.76 -20.28 0.75
C GLY A 38 4.26 -21.32 -0.25
N GLY A 39 3.99 -20.91 -1.49
CA GLY A 39 3.59 -21.81 -2.58
C GLY A 39 4.70 -22.80 -2.97
N ALA A 40 5.94 -22.34 -3.05
CA ALA A 40 7.12 -23.17 -3.28
C ALA A 40 7.27 -24.24 -2.20
N LEU A 41 7.14 -23.84 -0.93
CA LEU A 41 7.22 -24.76 0.21
C LEU A 41 6.08 -25.78 0.18
N LEU A 42 4.85 -25.34 -0.12
CA LEU A 42 3.69 -26.22 -0.26
C LEU A 42 3.89 -27.23 -1.40
N GLY A 43 4.43 -26.80 -2.54
CA GLY A 43 4.74 -27.65 -3.68
C GLY A 43 5.84 -28.68 -3.39
N PHE A 44 6.85 -28.30 -2.60
CA PHE A 44 7.85 -29.23 -2.09
C PHE A 44 7.23 -30.30 -1.17
N VAL A 45 6.39 -29.87 -0.21
CA VAL A 45 5.70 -30.81 0.70
C VAL A 45 4.80 -31.75 -0.09
N ALA A 46 4.04 -31.24 -1.07
CA ALA A 46 3.21 -32.07 -1.95
C ALA A 46 4.06 -33.10 -2.71
N THR A 47 5.27 -32.73 -3.16
CA THR A 47 6.20 -33.66 -3.80
C THR A 47 6.62 -34.78 -2.85
N LEU A 48 7.00 -34.45 -1.61
CA LEU A 48 7.37 -35.46 -0.62
C LEU A 48 6.23 -36.45 -0.39
N VAL A 49 5.00 -35.96 -0.28
CA VAL A 49 3.81 -36.80 -0.13
C VAL A 49 3.62 -37.70 -1.36
N VAL A 50 3.66 -37.14 -2.57
CA VAL A 50 3.48 -37.91 -3.81
C VAL A 50 4.56 -38.99 -3.95
N VAL A 51 5.83 -38.66 -3.77
CA VAL A 51 6.93 -39.63 -3.91
C VAL A 51 6.85 -40.71 -2.81
N SER A 52 6.54 -40.32 -1.57
CA SER A 52 6.36 -41.26 -0.46
C SER A 52 5.22 -42.25 -0.72
N LEU A 53 4.05 -41.76 -1.14
CA LEU A 53 2.91 -42.60 -1.51
C LEU A 53 3.23 -43.50 -2.71
N THR A 54 3.98 -42.98 -3.68
CA THR A 54 4.38 -43.71 -4.89
C THR A 54 5.30 -44.89 -4.60
N MET A 55 6.24 -44.73 -3.66
CA MET A 55 7.14 -45.82 -3.23
C MET A 55 6.47 -46.82 -2.29
N ASN A 56 5.45 -46.42 -1.54
CA ASN A 56 4.71 -47.33 -0.67
C ASN A 56 3.69 -48.22 -1.42
N ILE A 57 3.46 -47.96 -2.72
CA ILE A 57 2.63 -48.84 -3.56
C ILE A 57 3.52 -50.01 -4.00
N ASP A 58 3.18 -51.22 -3.54
CA ASP A 58 3.88 -52.46 -3.86
C ASP A 58 3.80 -52.74 -5.37
N ARG A 59 4.81 -52.28 -6.10
CA ARG A 59 4.97 -52.49 -7.55
C ARG A 59 5.91 -53.68 -7.70
N GLY A 60 5.35 -54.88 -7.61
CA GLY A 60 6.11 -56.14 -7.68
C GLY A 60 7.20 -56.12 -8.75
N ASP A 61 8.33 -56.79 -8.45
CA ASP A 61 9.56 -57.06 -9.23
C ASP A 61 10.15 -55.99 -10.18
N GLN A 62 9.54 -54.81 -10.29
CA GLN A 62 10.04 -53.69 -11.06
C GLN A 62 11.22 -53.09 -10.29
N GLN A 63 12.41 -53.59 -10.62
CA GLN A 63 13.72 -53.15 -10.16
C GLN A 63 13.71 -51.64 -9.86
N GLU A 64 13.72 -51.27 -8.58
CA GLU A 64 13.80 -49.88 -8.10
C GLU A 64 15.14 -49.28 -8.54
N THR A 65 15.21 -48.77 -9.77
CA THR A 65 16.45 -48.21 -10.34
C THR A 65 16.75 -46.80 -9.83
N ALA A 66 15.78 -46.14 -9.21
CA ALA A 66 15.93 -44.76 -8.78
C ALA A 66 15.71 -44.62 -7.27
N SER A 67 16.71 -44.03 -6.59
CA SER A 67 16.64 -43.79 -5.15
C SER A 67 15.54 -42.78 -4.79
N PHE A 68 14.96 -42.91 -3.59
CA PHE A 68 13.99 -41.95 -3.06
C PHE A 68 14.49 -40.50 -3.16
N GLY A 69 15.75 -40.24 -2.78
CA GLY A 69 16.34 -38.91 -2.84
C GLY A 69 16.41 -38.36 -4.27
N SER A 70 16.70 -39.20 -5.26
CA SER A 70 16.71 -38.80 -6.68
C SER A 70 15.32 -38.43 -7.17
N LEU A 71 14.29 -39.21 -6.83
CA LEU A 71 12.90 -38.91 -7.18
C LEU A 71 12.45 -37.62 -6.50
N VAL A 72 12.65 -37.50 -5.18
CA VAL A 72 12.29 -36.28 -4.44
C VAL A 72 12.98 -35.08 -5.06
N GLY A 73 14.28 -35.15 -5.33
CA GLY A 73 15.03 -34.05 -5.94
C GLY A 73 14.47 -33.64 -7.30
N TYR A 74 14.25 -34.61 -8.19
CA TYR A 74 13.73 -34.35 -9.54
C TYR A 74 12.31 -33.79 -9.53
N PHE A 75 11.39 -34.42 -8.80
CA PHE A 75 10.00 -33.96 -8.72
C PHE A 75 9.89 -32.64 -7.96
N SER A 76 10.78 -32.37 -7.02
CA SER A 76 10.77 -31.13 -6.25
C SER A 76 11.06 -29.93 -7.14
N LEU A 77 11.88 -30.09 -8.17
CA LEU A 77 12.10 -29.04 -9.17
C LEU A 77 10.76 -28.59 -9.76
N TRP A 78 9.93 -29.54 -10.20
CA TRP A 78 8.61 -29.25 -10.75
C TRP A 78 7.61 -28.80 -9.68
N GLY A 79 7.54 -29.47 -8.54
CA GLY A 79 6.61 -29.16 -7.45
C GLY A 79 6.83 -27.76 -6.89
N VAL A 80 8.08 -27.39 -6.61
CA VAL A 80 8.47 -26.05 -6.16
C VAL A 80 8.16 -25.01 -7.23
N THR A 81 8.52 -25.24 -8.49
CA THR A 81 8.27 -24.28 -9.57
C THR A 81 6.77 -24.03 -9.79
N ILE A 82 5.96 -25.09 -9.86
CA ILE A 82 4.51 -24.98 -10.02
C ILE A 82 3.89 -24.34 -8.78
N GLY A 83 4.31 -24.75 -7.58
CA GLY A 83 3.83 -24.17 -6.32
C GLY A 83 4.15 -22.68 -6.21
N ALA A 84 5.37 -22.28 -6.57
CA ALA A 84 5.80 -20.88 -6.61
C ALA A 84 4.97 -20.07 -7.62
N PHE A 85 4.74 -20.62 -8.81
CA PHE A 85 3.92 -19.99 -9.84
C PHE A 85 2.48 -19.79 -9.37
N LEU A 86 1.85 -20.82 -8.81
CA LEU A 86 0.50 -20.71 -8.24
C LEU A 86 0.46 -19.71 -7.08
N GLY A 87 1.47 -19.71 -6.20
CA GLY A 87 1.61 -18.71 -5.14
C GLY A 87 1.69 -17.29 -5.69
N ALA A 88 2.48 -17.07 -6.75
CA ALA A 88 2.56 -15.78 -7.42
C ALA A 88 1.20 -15.34 -8.01
N VAL A 89 0.50 -16.25 -8.69
CA VAL A 89 -0.84 -15.96 -9.25
C VAL A 89 -1.81 -15.56 -8.15
N VAL A 90 -1.84 -16.29 -7.03
CA VAL A 90 -2.68 -15.96 -5.87
C VAL A 90 -2.32 -14.57 -5.32
N ALA A 91 -1.03 -14.25 -5.22
CA ALA A 91 -0.57 -12.95 -4.75
C ALA A 91 -1.06 -11.81 -5.65
N VAL A 92 -1.00 -11.97 -6.97
CA VAL A 92 -1.49 -10.98 -7.94
C VAL A 92 -3.01 -10.80 -7.85
N VAL A 93 -3.75 -11.90 -7.71
CA VAL A 93 -5.20 -11.84 -7.53
C VAL A 93 -5.56 -11.07 -6.27
N LEU A 94 -4.91 -11.39 -5.15
CA LEU A 94 -5.14 -10.71 -3.87
C LEU A 94 -4.75 -9.23 -3.94
N ASP A 95 -3.58 -8.90 -4.50
CA ASP A 95 -3.16 -7.52 -4.72
C ASP A 95 -4.23 -6.74 -5.51
N ARG A 96 -4.76 -7.33 -6.59
CA ARG A 96 -5.81 -6.69 -7.39
C ARG A 96 -7.13 -6.49 -6.65
N VAL A 97 -7.48 -7.37 -5.71
CA VAL A 97 -8.69 -7.21 -4.88
C VAL A 97 -8.46 -6.15 -3.80
N PHE A 98 -7.30 -6.18 -3.13
CA PHE A 98 -6.99 -5.25 -2.04
C PHE A 98 -6.72 -3.83 -2.54
N ALA A 99 -6.03 -3.64 -3.66
CA ALA A 99 -5.83 -2.33 -4.26
C ALA A 99 -7.17 -1.64 -4.57
N ARG A 100 -8.16 -2.39 -5.08
CA ARG A 100 -9.51 -1.86 -5.34
C ARG A 100 -10.26 -1.48 -4.06
N ARG A 101 -10.05 -2.22 -2.96
CA ARG A 101 -10.73 -1.98 -1.68
C ARG A 101 -10.08 -0.84 -0.90
N ALA A 102 -8.76 -0.75 -0.91
CA ALA A 102 -8.01 0.33 -0.26
C ALA A 102 -8.33 1.70 -0.88
N ALA A 103 -8.50 1.76 -2.21
CA ALA A 103 -8.90 2.98 -2.91
C ALA A 103 -10.25 3.55 -2.43
N ARG A 104 -11.13 2.73 -1.84
CA ARG A 104 -12.43 3.21 -1.31
C ARG A 104 -12.35 3.79 0.10
N LEU A 105 -11.26 3.56 0.82
CA LEU A 105 -11.11 3.99 2.23
C LEU A 105 -10.39 5.34 2.39
N THR A 106 -9.58 5.77 1.42
CA THR A 106 -8.83 7.04 1.50
C THR A 106 -9.66 8.27 1.12
N ALA A 107 -10.88 8.09 0.62
CA ALA A 107 -11.69 9.19 0.05
C ALA A 107 -12.49 10.03 1.08
N GLU A 108 -12.19 9.95 2.38
CA GLU A 108 -12.77 10.82 3.41
C GLU A 108 -11.67 11.73 3.99
N ARG A 109 -11.25 12.74 3.24
CA ARG A 109 -10.48 13.87 3.78
C ARG A 109 -11.20 15.17 3.39
N VAL A 110 -11.92 15.74 4.36
CA VAL A 110 -12.48 17.09 4.25
C VAL A 110 -11.39 18.07 4.66
N GLU A 111 -10.92 18.88 3.71
CA GLU A 111 -10.08 20.04 3.98
C GLU A 111 -10.97 21.28 4.02
N VAL A 112 -10.81 22.11 5.05
CA VAL A 112 -11.59 23.34 5.23
C VAL A 112 -10.76 24.52 4.73
N GLU A 113 -11.29 25.21 3.72
CA GLU A 113 -10.73 26.43 3.13
C GLU A 113 -11.05 27.65 4.01
N LEU A 114 -10.05 28.50 4.27
CA LEU A 114 -10.24 29.78 4.96
C LEU A 114 -10.46 30.90 3.90
N PRO A 115 -11.44 31.79 4.10
CA PRO A 115 -11.97 32.69 3.07
C PRO A 115 -10.97 33.76 2.59
N PRO A 116 -11.09 34.23 1.33
CA PRO A 116 -10.15 35.17 0.71
C PRO A 116 -10.16 36.53 1.42
N GLU A 117 -8.98 37.10 1.67
CA GLU A 117 -8.84 38.50 2.09
C GLU A 117 -9.28 39.43 0.95
N THR A 118 -10.57 39.74 0.91
CA THR A 118 -11.05 40.99 0.31
C THR A 118 -11.10 42.04 1.42
N VAL A 119 -9.94 42.59 1.78
CA VAL A 119 -9.90 43.91 2.40
C VAL A 119 -9.56 44.90 1.29
N GLU A 120 -10.61 45.20 0.54
CA GLU A 120 -10.74 46.38 -0.29
C GLU A 120 -10.71 47.59 0.65
N GLY A 121 -9.50 48.04 1.00
CA GLY A 121 -9.24 49.33 1.63
C GLY A 121 -9.23 50.41 0.56
N GLU A 122 -10.37 50.60 -0.08
CA GLU A 122 -10.68 51.85 -0.77
C GLU A 122 -10.86 52.96 0.29
N ILE A 123 -10.48 54.18 -0.12
CA ILE A 123 -10.53 55.50 0.52
C ILE A 123 -9.26 55.86 1.32
N GLU A 124 -8.53 56.95 1.02
CA GLU A 124 -8.94 58.18 0.36
C GLU A 124 -7.71 58.94 -0.15
N ASP A 125 -7.75 59.30 -1.42
CA ASP A 125 -6.92 60.33 -2.06
C ASP A 125 -7.12 61.66 -1.31
N HIS A 126 -6.18 62.03 -0.44
CA HIS A 126 -6.15 63.37 0.13
C HIS A 126 -5.48 64.29 -0.87
N GLY A 127 -6.33 64.91 -1.70
CA GLY A 127 -5.97 65.74 -2.82
C GLY A 127 -5.02 66.90 -2.51
N ASP A 128 -4.21 67.17 -3.52
CA ASP A 128 -3.70 68.46 -3.97
C ASP A 128 -4.27 69.71 -3.27
N ARG A 129 -3.38 70.60 -2.82
CA ARG A 129 -3.38 72.03 -3.19
C ARG A 129 -2.24 72.83 -2.54
N THR A 130 -1.28 73.18 -3.39
CA THR A 130 -0.72 74.54 -3.56
C THR A 130 -0.01 75.28 -2.40
N ARG A 131 1.22 75.71 -2.75
CA ARG A 131 2.03 76.86 -2.28
C ARG A 131 2.90 76.71 -1.04
#